data_AF-A0A6F8XEH1-F1
#
_entry.id   AF-A0A6F8XEH1-F1
#
_cell.length_a   1.000
_cell.length_b   1.000
_cell.length_c   1.000
_cell.angle_alpha   90.00
_cell.angle_beta   90.00
_cell.angle_gamma   90.00
#
_symmetry.space_group_name_H-M   'P 1'
#
loop_
_entity.id
_entity.type
_entity.pdbx_description
1 polymer ?
#
loop_
_entity_poly.entity_id
_entity_poly.type
_entity_poly.pdbx_seq_one_letter_code
_entity_poly.pdbx_strand_id
1 'polypeptide(L)'
;MTYGFNRRAGDYGKHQRGFTLIELLIAVVIIGIIASIAYPSYARYVERSVRSDGQTALLQAASEMERCYSRDYTYAECDLEMTLSPSGHYAISVASGSQSDGGYILTATTQRSDGCDEDLTLNAKGGRAPEACW
;
A
#
# COMPACT_ATOMS: atom_id res chain seq x y z
N MET A 1 -46.20 -40.02 62.44
CA MET A 1 -46.41 -38.85 61.55
C MET A 1 -45.33 -37.82 61.83
N THR A 2 -44.27 -37.79 61.03
CA THR A 2 -43.28 -36.70 61.01
C THR A 2 -43.19 -36.23 59.57
N TYR A 3 -43.81 -35.09 59.26
CA TYR A 3 -43.75 -34.50 57.93
C TYR A 3 -42.47 -33.68 57.80
N GLY A 4 -41.59 -34.13 56.92
CA GLY A 4 -40.41 -33.38 56.50
C GLY A 4 -40.81 -32.15 55.71
N PHE A 5 -40.27 -30.99 56.09
CA PHE A 5 -40.46 -29.75 55.37
C PHE A 5 -39.16 -29.40 54.63
N ASN A 6 -39.14 -29.75 53.34
CA ASN A 6 -38.01 -29.49 52.44
C ASN A 6 -38.17 -28.06 51.88
N ARG A 7 -37.43 -27.08 52.39
CA ARG A 7 -37.41 -25.72 51.82
C ARG A 7 -36.55 -25.73 50.56
N ARG A 8 -37.20 -25.70 49.39
CA ARG A 8 -36.54 -25.38 48.12
C ARG A 8 -36.19 -23.89 48.13
N ALA A 9 -34.90 -23.58 48.18
CA ALA A 9 -34.39 -22.25 47.86
C ALA A 9 -34.76 -21.96 46.40
N GLY A 10 -35.56 -20.91 46.19
CA GLY A 10 -35.87 -20.42 44.85
C GLY A 10 -34.61 -19.90 44.19
N ASP A 11 -34.18 -20.55 43.12
CA ASP A 11 -33.14 -20.08 42.22
C ASP A 11 -33.71 -18.90 41.43
N TYR A 12 -33.35 -17.67 41.83
CA TYR A 12 -33.73 -16.46 41.11
C TYR A 12 -32.88 -16.38 39.84
N GLY A 13 -33.40 -16.92 38.75
CA GLY A 13 -32.80 -16.82 37.42
C GLY A 13 -32.43 -15.38 37.09
N LYS A 14 -31.12 -15.11 37.02
CA LYS A 14 -30.58 -13.82 36.58
C LYS A 14 -31.16 -13.51 35.20
N HIS A 15 -31.98 -12.47 35.12
CA HIS A 15 -32.56 -12.03 33.86
C HIS A 15 -31.43 -11.66 32.89
N GLN A 16 -31.34 -12.38 31.78
CA GLN A 16 -30.43 -12.08 30.69
C GLN A 16 -30.85 -10.73 30.09
N ARG A 17 -30.05 -9.69 30.30
CA ARG A 17 -30.28 -8.38 29.68
C ARG A 17 -29.88 -8.46 28.21
N GLY A 18 -30.87 -8.37 27.32
CA GLY A 18 -30.65 -8.25 25.88
C GLY A 18 -30.31 -6.82 25.47
N PHE A 19 -29.67 -6.67 24.31
CA PHE A 19 -29.40 -5.38 23.68
C PHE A 19 -30.70 -4.77 23.14
N THR A 20 -30.90 -3.47 23.31
CA THR A 20 -32.05 -2.77 22.72
C THR A 20 -31.79 -2.42 21.26
N LEU A 21 -32.86 -2.30 20.46
CA LEU A 21 -32.75 -1.87 19.06
C LEU A 21 -32.16 -0.46 18.95
N ILE A 22 -32.48 0.42 19.91
CA ILE A 22 -31.97 1.78 19.95
C ILE A 22 -30.46 1.84 20.23
N GLU A 23 -29.94 0.98 21.12
CA GLU A 23 -28.50 0.89 21.38
C GLU A 23 -27.72 0.45 20.13
N LEU A 24 -28.26 -0.53 19.39
CA LEU A 24 -27.67 -0.97 18.14
C LEU A 24 -27.68 0.16 17.09
N LEU A 25 -28.78 0.91 16.99
CA LEU A 25 -28.90 2.02 16.04
C LEU A 25 -27.87 3.13 16.32
N ILE A 26 -27.66 3.49 17.60
CA ILE A 26 -26.64 4.46 17.99
C ILE A 26 -25.24 3.92 17.66
N ALA A 27 -24.97 2.65 17.94
CA ALA A 27 -23.67 2.04 17.63
C ALA A 27 -23.35 2.08 16.13
N VAL A 28 -24.32 1.76 15.27
CA VAL A 28 -24.15 1.82 13.81
C VAL A 28 -23.90 3.25 13.32
N VAL A 29 -24.59 4.24 13.90
CA VAL A 29 -24.37 5.65 13.56
C VAL A 29 -22.93 6.08 13.88
N ILE A 30 -22.41 5.71 15.05
CA ILE A 30 -21.03 6.03 15.45
C ILE A 30 -20.02 5.37 14.49
N ILE A 31 -20.22 4.08 14.18
CA ILE A 31 -19.35 3.36 13.23
C ILE A 31 -19.41 4.02 11.85
N GLY A 32 -20.58 4.43 11.38
CA GLY A 32 -20.75 5.11 10.09
C GLY A 32 -19.96 6.41 10.01
N ILE A 33 -19.98 7.23 11.07
CA ILE A 33 -19.19 8.47 11.14
C ILE A 33 -17.70 8.16 11.05
N ILE A 34 -17.20 7.21 11.85
CA ILE A 34 -15.77 6.84 11.86
C ILE A 34 -15.34 6.27 10.50
N ALA A 35 -16.13 5.37 9.92
CA ALA A 35 -15.82 4.70 8.66
C ALA A 35 -15.66 5.70 7.50
N SER A 36 -16.45 6.78 7.49
CA SER A 36 -16.38 7.81 6.44
C SER A 36 -15.03 8.52 6.34
N ILE A 37 -14.29 8.62 7.45
CA ILE A 37 -12.95 9.25 7.51
C ILE A 37 -11.86 8.18 7.44
N ALA A 38 -12.05 7.07 8.15
CA ALA A 38 -11.06 6.01 8.27
C ALA A 38 -10.80 5.31 6.92
N TYR A 39 -11.84 5.03 6.15
CA TYR A 39 -11.71 4.31 4.88
C TYR A 39 -10.86 5.05 3.84
N PRO A 40 -11.16 6.32 3.45
CA PRO A 40 -10.34 7.03 2.48
C PRO A 40 -8.91 7.26 2.99
N SER A 41 -8.73 7.52 4.29
CA SER A 41 -7.40 7.67 4.89
C SER A 41 -6.55 6.41 4.73
N TYR A 42 -7.13 5.24 5.00
CA TYR A 42 -6.45 3.96 4.83
C TYR A 42 -6.11 3.68 3.36
N ALA A 43 -7.04 3.94 2.43
CA ALA A 43 -6.78 3.79 1.00
C ALA A 43 -5.58 4.64 0.53
N ARG A 44 -5.54 5.93 0.92
CA ARG A 44 -4.40 6.83 0.63
C ARG A 44 -3.09 6.37 1.27
N TYR A 45 -3.15 5.71 2.42
CA TYR A 45 -1.96 5.13 3.05
C TYR A 45 -1.41 3.97 2.21
N VAL A 46 -2.28 3.05 1.76
CA VAL A 46 -1.89 1.92 0.91
C VAL A 46 -1.32 2.41 -0.43
N GLU A 47 -1.97 3.38 -1.07
CA GLU A 47 -1.49 4.00 -2.32
C GLU A 47 -0.05 4.55 -2.17
N ARG A 48 0.21 5.31 -1.10
CA ARG A 48 1.56 5.81 -0.81
C ARG A 48 2.57 4.71 -0.55
N SER A 49 2.16 3.63 0.11
CA SER A 49 3.02 2.46 0.34
C SER A 49 3.39 1.77 -0.96
N VAL A 50 2.43 1.61 -1.88
CA VAL A 50 2.68 1.08 -3.23
C VAL A 50 3.66 1.99 -3.95
N ARG A 51 3.38 3.29 -4.03
CA ARG A 51 4.24 4.26 -4.70
C ARG A 51 5.69 4.27 -4.18
N SER A 52 5.86 4.20 -2.87
CA SER A 52 7.20 4.13 -2.25
C SER A 52 7.99 2.90 -2.68
N ASP A 53 7.32 1.78 -2.95
CA ASP A 53 7.95 0.56 -3.46
C ASP A 53 8.46 0.76 -4.89
N GLY A 54 7.68 1.42 -5.76
CA GLY A 54 8.09 1.79 -7.12
C GLY A 54 9.27 2.77 -7.13
N GLN A 55 9.23 3.81 -6.30
CA GLN A 55 10.35 4.76 -6.14
C GLN A 55 11.64 4.05 -5.70
N THR A 56 11.54 3.13 -4.74
CA THR A 56 12.69 2.34 -4.26
C THR A 56 13.26 1.47 -5.37
N ALA A 57 12.38 0.81 -6.13
CA ALA A 57 12.79 -0.03 -7.26
C ALA A 57 13.52 0.77 -8.34
N LEU A 58 13.05 1.97 -8.67
CA LEU A 58 13.73 2.86 -9.64
C LEU A 58 15.11 3.29 -9.16
N LEU A 59 15.28 3.60 -7.87
CA LEU A 59 16.60 3.96 -7.32
C LEU A 59 17.58 2.79 -7.32
N GLN A 60 17.07 1.58 -7.08
CA GLN A 60 17.86 0.34 -7.15
C GLN A 60 18.27 0.05 -8.61
N ALA A 61 17.34 0.17 -9.56
CA ALA A 61 17.62 0.02 -10.98
C ALA A 61 18.62 1.07 -11.48
N ALA A 62 18.51 2.33 -11.03
CA ALA A 62 19.51 3.35 -11.34
C ALA A 62 20.90 2.97 -10.82
N SER A 63 20.98 2.47 -9.59
CA SER A 63 22.25 1.99 -9.01
C SER A 63 22.86 0.82 -9.81
N GLU A 64 22.03 0.00 -10.44
CA GLU A 64 22.44 -1.07 -11.33
C GLU A 64 22.99 -0.54 -12.65
N MET A 65 22.30 0.43 -13.27
CA MET A 65 22.77 1.11 -14.48
C MET A 65 24.13 1.76 -14.25
N GLU A 66 24.32 2.48 -13.14
CA GLU A 66 25.61 3.09 -12.78
C GLU A 66 26.75 2.05 -12.63
N ARG A 67 26.43 0.86 -12.08
CA ARG A 67 27.38 -0.24 -11.96
C ARG A 67 27.76 -0.81 -13.32
N CYS A 68 26.78 -0.98 -14.20
CA CYS A 68 27.01 -1.44 -15.56
C CYS A 68 27.87 -0.43 -16.35
N TYR A 69 27.54 0.86 -16.27
CA TYR A 69 28.35 1.91 -16.89
C TYR A 69 29.79 1.95 -16.39
N SER A 70 30.01 1.68 -15.10
CA SER A 70 31.37 1.59 -14.54
C SER A 70 32.19 0.44 -15.11
N ARG A 71 31.54 -0.59 -15.69
CA ARG A 71 32.20 -1.73 -16.32
C ARG A 71 32.43 -1.52 -17.81
N ASP A 72 31.39 -1.10 -18.52
CA ASP A 72 31.36 -1.13 -19.98
C ASP A 72 31.43 0.28 -20.61
N TYR A 73 31.42 1.34 -19.80
CA TYR A 73 31.47 2.75 -20.19
C TYR A 73 30.35 3.18 -21.16
N THR A 74 29.27 2.40 -21.24
CA THR A 74 28.09 2.66 -22.05
C THR A 74 26.86 2.08 -21.40
N TYR A 75 25.70 2.72 -21.60
CA TYR A 75 24.40 2.18 -21.18
C TYR A 75 23.75 1.28 -22.24
N ALA A 76 24.28 1.24 -23.46
CA ALA A 76 23.65 0.54 -24.57
C ALA A 76 23.67 -1.00 -24.43
N GLU A 77 24.61 -1.52 -23.65
CA GLU A 77 24.74 -2.96 -23.37
C GLU A 77 24.25 -3.34 -21.97
N CYS A 78 23.67 -2.38 -21.24
CA CYS A 78 23.13 -2.61 -19.91
C CYS A 78 21.70 -3.15 -20.00
N ASP A 79 21.48 -4.29 -19.38
CA ASP A 79 20.16 -4.85 -19.13
C ASP A 79 19.86 -4.79 -17.63
N LEU A 80 18.59 -4.77 -17.27
CA LEU A 80 18.15 -4.82 -15.88
C LEU A 80 17.96 -6.26 -15.43
N GLU A 81 18.70 -6.68 -14.40
CA GLU A 81 18.46 -7.94 -13.71
C GLU A 81 17.15 -7.88 -12.90
N MET A 82 16.82 -6.70 -12.36
CA MET A 82 15.60 -6.50 -11.59
C MET A 82 14.45 -5.96 -12.46
N THR A 83 13.46 -6.82 -12.70
CA THR A 83 12.27 -6.50 -13.51
C THR A 83 11.02 -6.19 -12.69
N LEU A 84 11.07 -6.41 -11.36
CA LEU A 84 9.97 -6.16 -10.44
C LEU A 84 10.46 -5.38 -9.21
N SER A 85 9.58 -4.56 -8.65
CA SER A 85 9.86 -3.90 -7.37
C SER A 85 9.96 -4.90 -6.20
N PRO A 86 10.60 -4.53 -5.07
CA PRO A 86 10.77 -5.43 -3.93
C PRO A 86 9.48 -6.08 -3.42
N SER A 87 8.37 -5.33 -3.41
CA SER A 87 7.05 -5.84 -3.01
C SER A 87 6.23 -6.40 -4.17
N GLY A 88 6.78 -6.42 -5.38
CA GLY A 88 6.14 -6.94 -6.60
C GLY A 88 4.95 -6.09 -7.08
N HIS A 89 4.92 -4.80 -6.74
CA HIS A 89 3.83 -3.90 -7.14
C HIS A 89 4.08 -3.20 -8.47
N TYR A 90 5.35 -3.02 -8.85
CA TYR A 90 5.74 -2.41 -10.13
C TYR A 90 6.53 -3.38 -10.98
N ALA A 91 6.31 -3.31 -12.29
CA ALA A 91 7.24 -3.80 -13.29
C ALA A 91 8.20 -2.67 -13.65
N ILE A 92 9.49 -2.98 -13.70
CA ILE A 92 10.56 -2.02 -14.01
C ILE A 92 11.09 -2.31 -15.40
N SER A 93 11.25 -1.27 -16.19
CA SER A 93 11.84 -1.34 -17.53
C SER A 93 12.82 -0.20 -17.75
N VAL A 94 13.76 -0.43 -18.65
CA VAL A 94 14.72 0.57 -19.12
C VAL A 94 14.51 0.83 -20.60
N ALA A 95 14.56 2.10 -20.98
CA ALA A 95 14.61 2.54 -22.37
C ALA A 95 15.83 3.43 -22.59
N SER A 96 16.34 3.45 -23.82
CA SER A 96 17.38 4.40 -24.20
C SER A 96 16.85 5.83 -24.09
N GLY A 97 17.60 6.67 -23.39
CA GLY A 97 17.28 8.07 -23.16
C GLY A 97 18.02 8.97 -24.13
N SER A 98 17.54 10.21 -24.29
CA SER A 98 18.26 11.21 -25.06
C SER A 98 19.51 11.72 -24.31
N GLN A 99 20.35 12.53 -24.97
CA GLN A 99 21.42 13.26 -24.28
C GLN A 99 20.88 14.18 -23.18
N SER A 100 19.63 14.65 -23.30
CA SER A 100 18.98 15.46 -22.27
C SER A 100 18.70 14.64 -21.02
N ASP A 101 18.41 13.35 -21.17
CA ASP A 101 18.10 12.40 -20.08
C ASP A 101 19.35 11.77 -19.46
N GLY A 102 20.50 11.90 -20.13
CA GLY A 102 21.78 11.33 -19.69
C GLY A 102 22.03 9.89 -20.16
N GLY A 103 21.19 9.37 -21.06
CA GLY A 103 21.43 8.12 -21.78
C GLY A 103 20.41 7.01 -21.52
N TYR A 104 19.63 7.06 -20.44
CA TYR A 104 18.54 6.12 -20.17
C TYR A 104 17.35 6.79 -19.47
N ILE A 105 16.19 6.15 -19.59
CA ILE A 105 14.99 6.41 -18.80
C ILE A 105 14.53 5.08 -18.20
N LEU A 106 14.41 5.03 -16.88
CA LEU A 106 13.79 3.93 -16.15
C LEU A 106 12.32 4.25 -15.96
N THR A 107 11.46 3.25 -16.18
CA THR A 107 10.00 3.37 -16.00
C THR A 107 9.52 2.27 -15.08
N ALA A 108 8.75 2.65 -14.05
CA ALA A 108 8.04 1.76 -13.17
C ALA A 108 6.54 1.86 -13.45
N THR A 109 5.97 0.76 -13.96
CA THR A 109 4.55 0.63 -14.29
C THR A 109 3.85 -0.27 -13.27
N THR A 110 2.67 0.12 -12.80
CA THR A 110 1.85 -0.69 -11.90
C THR A 110 0.43 -0.88 -12.42
N GLN A 111 -0.22 -1.95 -11.96
CA GLN A 111 -1.66 -2.18 -12.16
C GLN A 111 -2.47 -1.89 -10.88
N ARG A 112 -1.81 -1.46 -9.79
CA ARG A 112 -2.45 -1.07 -8.53
C ARG A 112 -2.65 0.44 -8.47
N SER A 113 -3.65 0.86 -7.71
CA SER A 113 -3.76 2.28 -7.35
C SER A 113 -2.60 2.65 -6.43
N ASP A 114 -1.77 3.58 -6.89
CA ASP A 114 -0.69 4.22 -6.15
C ASP A 114 -0.99 5.72 -5.92
N GLY A 115 -2.16 6.19 -6.38
CA GLY A 115 -2.60 7.57 -6.32
C GLY A 115 -2.00 8.47 -7.39
N CYS A 116 -1.37 7.90 -8.43
CA CYS A 116 -0.77 8.59 -9.56
C CYS A 116 -1.48 8.23 -10.87
N ASP A 117 -1.59 9.20 -11.78
CA ASP A 117 -2.25 9.00 -13.07
C ASP A 117 -1.30 8.46 -14.15
N GLU A 118 0.01 8.60 -13.93
CA GLU A 118 1.07 8.22 -14.87
C GLU A 118 2.16 7.38 -14.19
N ASP A 119 2.89 6.60 -14.99
CA ASP A 119 4.00 5.77 -14.53
C ASP A 119 5.14 6.61 -13.94
N LEU A 120 5.81 6.06 -12.93
CA LEU A 120 6.98 6.71 -12.33
C LEU A 120 8.19 6.54 -13.25
N THR A 121 8.87 7.64 -13.57
CA THR A 121 10.10 7.59 -14.38
C THR A 121 11.28 8.24 -13.69
N LEU A 122 12.47 7.68 -13.88
CA LEU A 122 13.75 8.22 -13.41
C LEU A 122 14.77 8.18 -14.56
N ASN A 123 15.33 9.33 -14.92
CA ASN A 123 16.42 9.37 -15.90
C ASN A 123 17.81 9.39 -15.23
N ALA A 124 18.86 9.19 -16.03
CA ALA A 124 20.24 9.11 -15.55
C ALA A 124 20.75 10.40 -14.86
N LYS A 125 20.11 11.55 -15.12
CA LYS A 125 20.43 12.82 -14.46
C LYS A 125 19.63 13.06 -13.17
N GLY A 126 18.80 12.11 -12.76
CA GLY A 126 17.94 12.23 -11.59
C GLY A 126 16.63 13.00 -11.85
N GLY A 127 16.30 13.27 -13.12
CA GLY A 127 15.00 13.79 -13.52
C GLY A 127 13.90 12.78 -13.21
N ARG A 128 12.86 13.25 -12.53
CA ARG A 128 11.78 12.43 -11.95
C ARG A 128 10.44 12.91 -12.50
N ALA A 129 9.60 11.98 -12.93
CA ALA A 129 8.24 12.31 -13.36
C ALA A 129 7.25 11.21 -12.97
N PRO A 130 5.96 11.56 -12.77
CA PRO A 130 5.45 12.93 -12.60
C PRO A 130 5.84 13.51 -11.22
N GLU A 131 6.26 14.77 -11.14
CA GLU A 131 6.84 15.37 -9.90
C GLU A 131 5.94 15.25 -8.66
N ALA A 132 4.61 15.31 -8.82
CA ALA A 132 3.65 15.17 -7.72
C ALA A 132 3.65 13.79 -7.06
N CYS A 133 4.26 12.80 -7.72
CA CYS A 133 4.33 11.41 -7.30
C CYS A 133 5.70 11.00 -6.75
N TRP A 134 6.65 11.94 -6.67
CA TRP A 134 8.00 11.72 -6.14
C TRP A 134 8.20 12.27 -4.73
#